data_AF-D6SLA9-F1
#
_entry.id   AF-D6SLA9-F1
#
_cell.length_a   1.000
_cell.length_b   1.000
_cell.length_c   1.000
_cell.angle_alpha   90.00
_cell.angle_beta   90.00
_cell.angle_gamma   90.00
#
_symmetry.space_group_name_H-M   'P 1'
#
loop_
_entity.id
_entity.type
_entity.pdbx_description
1 polymer ?
#
loop_
_entity_poly.entity_id
_entity_poly.type
_entity_poly.pdbx_seq_one_letter_code
_entity_poly.pdbx_strand_id
1 'polypeptide(L)'
;MKMGAPKTITEELMNKIYQMYDSGMINEITLQSIVNKAKPLACIEPVHYEYIMGAVACLRKDETSMRKCYNRVLTNHPDIPESHYNFALSLYKINKYLEALHQVNIALNLQPDYEPAQNLKKNIEDHIEKQMWDGIENDTEESLLSFCANTTMALEKNDSCEVQ
;
A
#
# COMPACT_ATOMS: atom_id res chain seq x y z
N MET A 1 -21.26 -27.13 -9.45
CA MET A 1 -19.96 -27.82 -9.41
C MET A 1 -18.89 -26.79 -9.07
N LYS A 2 -18.30 -26.85 -7.87
CA LYS A 2 -17.22 -25.94 -7.47
C LYS A 2 -15.94 -26.38 -8.21
N MET A 3 -15.68 -25.78 -9.36
CA MET A 3 -14.34 -25.78 -9.92
C MET A 3 -13.51 -24.90 -8.99
N GLY A 4 -12.70 -25.50 -8.11
CA GLY A 4 -11.65 -24.77 -7.43
C GLY A 4 -10.73 -24.23 -8.51
N ALA A 5 -10.79 -22.92 -8.74
CA ALA A 5 -9.94 -22.27 -9.74
C ALA A 5 -8.47 -22.62 -9.43
N PRO A 6 -7.65 -22.97 -10.43
CA PRO A 6 -6.22 -23.11 -10.22
C PRO A 6 -5.71 -21.77 -9.65
N LYS A 7 -5.01 -21.80 -8.52
CA LYS A 7 -4.35 -20.61 -7.96
C LYS A 7 -3.54 -19.97 -9.10
N THR A 8 -3.87 -18.74 -9.47
CA THR A 8 -3.17 -18.05 -10.55
C THR A 8 -1.69 -17.91 -10.18
N ILE A 9 -0.79 -17.91 -11.17
CA ILE A 9 0.65 -17.74 -10.90
C ILE A 9 0.91 -16.43 -10.13
N THR A 10 0.07 -15.41 -10.34
CA THR A 10 0.03 -14.17 -9.56
C THR A 10 -0.21 -14.43 -8.08
N GLU A 11 -1.24 -15.19 -7.71
CA GLU A 11 -1.50 -15.56 -6.31
C GLU A 11 -0.33 -16.33 -5.69
N GLU A 12 0.29 -17.28 -6.42
CA GLU A 12 1.46 -18.02 -5.90
C GLU A 12 2.59 -17.05 -5.54
N LEU A 13 2.89 -16.10 -6.42
CA LEU A 13 3.97 -15.15 -6.25
C LEU A 13 3.67 -14.13 -5.16
N MET A 14 2.45 -13.58 -5.12
CA MET A 14 2.01 -12.64 -4.09
C MET A 14 1.99 -13.29 -2.70
N ASN A 15 1.59 -14.54 -2.57
CA ASN A 15 1.64 -15.26 -1.29
C ASN A 15 3.07 -15.32 -0.72
N LYS A 16 4.09 -15.53 -1.57
CA LYS A 16 5.49 -15.53 -1.14
C LYS A 16 5.95 -14.13 -0.71
N ILE A 17 5.50 -13.10 -1.41
CA ILE A 17 5.76 -11.71 -1.06
C ILE A 17 5.13 -11.38 0.30
N TYR A 18 3.88 -11.76 0.52
CA TYR A 18 3.20 -11.54 1.81
C TYR A 18 3.88 -12.28 2.96
N GLN A 19 4.36 -13.51 2.74
CA GLN A 19 5.19 -14.20 3.75
C GLN A 19 6.48 -13.44 4.09
N MET A 20 7.12 -12.78 3.11
CA MET A 20 8.28 -11.92 3.36
C MET A 20 7.88 -10.63 4.09
N TYR A 21 6.71 -10.07 3.80
CA TYR A 21 6.17 -8.93 4.55
C TYR A 21 5.87 -9.24 6.01
N ASP A 22 5.39 -10.45 6.29
CA ASP A 22 5.00 -10.87 7.64
C ASP A 22 6.20 -11.30 8.47
N SER A 23 7.16 -12.01 7.85
CA SER A 23 8.39 -12.42 8.52
C SER A 23 9.41 -11.29 8.68
N GLY A 24 9.32 -10.22 7.87
CA GLY A 24 10.33 -9.16 7.80
C GLY A 24 11.68 -9.61 7.22
N MET A 25 11.81 -10.89 6.86
CA MET A 25 13.04 -11.47 6.32
C MET A 25 13.00 -11.43 4.80
N ILE A 26 13.79 -10.52 4.21
CA ILE A 26 13.92 -10.41 2.75
C ILE A 26 14.91 -11.46 2.25
N ASN A 27 14.44 -12.34 1.36
CA ASN A 27 15.27 -13.34 0.70
C ASN A 27 15.47 -12.99 -0.78
N GLU A 28 16.64 -12.43 -1.12
CA GLU A 28 16.91 -11.94 -2.48
C GLU A 28 16.90 -13.06 -3.53
N ILE A 29 17.30 -14.29 -3.18
CA ILE A 29 17.22 -15.45 -4.09
C ILE A 29 15.76 -15.75 -4.43
N THR A 30 14.88 -15.66 -3.42
CA THR A 30 13.44 -15.84 -3.59
C THR A 30 12.83 -14.72 -4.42
N LEU A 31 13.23 -13.46 -4.19
CA LEU A 31 12.80 -12.33 -5.01
C LEU A 31 13.23 -12.49 -6.47
N GLN A 32 14.47 -12.90 -6.73
CA GLN A 32 14.92 -13.15 -8.08
C GLN A 32 14.14 -14.28 -8.76
N SER A 33 13.81 -15.34 -8.01
CA SER A 33 12.93 -16.41 -8.50
C SER A 33 11.53 -15.89 -8.85
N ILE A 34 10.95 -15.03 -8.00
CA ILE A 34 9.65 -14.40 -8.23
C ILE A 34 9.69 -13.55 -9.50
N VAL A 35 10.69 -12.68 -9.65
CA VAL A 35 10.87 -11.82 -10.83
C VAL A 35 10.97 -12.67 -12.10
N ASN A 36 11.75 -13.74 -12.08
CA ASN A 36 11.92 -14.62 -13.23
C ASN A 36 10.60 -15.32 -13.61
N LYS A 37 9.84 -15.79 -12.61
CA LYS A 37 8.53 -16.42 -12.82
C LYS A 37 7.45 -15.44 -13.28
N ALA A 38 7.52 -14.19 -12.83
CA ALA A 38 6.58 -13.14 -13.22
C ALA A 38 6.82 -12.62 -14.64
N LYS A 39 8.04 -12.77 -15.18
CA LYS A 39 8.44 -12.22 -16.49
C LYS A 39 7.47 -12.51 -17.65
N PRO A 40 6.89 -13.72 -17.80
CA PRO A 40 5.91 -13.99 -18.86
C PRO A 40 4.61 -13.19 -18.71
N LEU A 41 4.24 -12.81 -17.47
CA LEU A 41 3.04 -12.02 -17.20
C LEU A 41 3.11 -10.62 -17.82
N ALA A 42 4.31 -10.08 -18.05
CA ALA A 42 4.48 -8.79 -18.69
C ALA A 42 3.75 -8.67 -20.04
N CYS A 43 3.61 -9.80 -20.76
CA CYS A 43 2.90 -9.85 -22.05
C CYS A 43 1.46 -10.35 -21.95
N ILE A 44 1.14 -11.15 -20.93
CA ILE A 44 -0.15 -11.85 -20.81
C ILE A 44 -1.12 -11.07 -19.92
N GLU A 45 -0.62 -10.59 -18.77
CA GLU A 45 -1.37 -9.87 -17.75
C GLU A 45 -0.51 -8.71 -17.21
N PRO A 46 -0.34 -7.63 -17.99
CA PRO A 46 0.59 -6.55 -17.65
C PRO A 46 0.30 -5.90 -16.29
N VAL A 47 -0.97 -5.85 -15.88
CA VAL A 47 -1.39 -5.30 -14.58
C VAL A 47 -0.86 -6.14 -13.42
N HIS A 48 -1.04 -7.47 -13.49
CA HIS A 48 -0.53 -8.39 -12.47
C HIS A 48 1.00 -8.40 -12.42
N TYR A 49 1.66 -8.26 -13.57
CA TYR A 49 3.12 -8.11 -13.62
C TYR A 49 3.56 -6.86 -12.85
N GLU A 50 2.96 -5.69 -13.12
CA GLU A 50 3.32 -4.44 -12.45
C GLU A 50 3.02 -4.48 -10.94
N TYR A 51 1.95 -5.16 -10.49
CA TYR A 51 1.73 -5.39 -9.04
C TYR A 51 2.87 -6.17 -8.41
N ILE A 52 3.27 -7.30 -9.00
CA ILE A 52 4.35 -8.13 -8.47
C ILE A 52 5.66 -7.33 -8.44
N MET A 53 5.95 -6.60 -9.51
CA MET A 53 7.18 -5.79 -9.59
C MET A 53 7.17 -4.63 -8.58
N GLY A 54 6.03 -3.99 -8.36
CA GLY A 54 5.86 -2.95 -7.33
C GLY A 54 6.09 -3.49 -5.92
N ALA A 55 5.52 -4.65 -5.62
CA ALA A 55 5.68 -5.30 -4.32
C ALA A 55 7.12 -5.82 -4.09
N VAL A 56 7.78 -6.36 -5.12
CA VAL A 56 9.22 -6.71 -5.08
C VAL A 56 10.08 -5.47 -4.85
N ALA A 57 9.79 -4.36 -5.52
CA ALA A 57 10.52 -3.10 -5.33
C ALA A 57 10.34 -2.56 -3.90
N CYS A 58 9.13 -2.67 -3.33
CA CYS A 58 8.87 -2.37 -1.92
C CYS A 58 9.74 -3.21 -0.98
N LEU A 59 9.82 -4.53 -1.18
CA LEU A 59 10.69 -5.40 -0.37
C LEU A 59 12.18 -5.03 -0.51
N ARG A 60 12.61 -4.53 -1.67
CA ARG A 60 13.97 -4.01 -1.88
C ARG A 60 14.19 -2.60 -1.35
N LYS A 61 13.16 -1.95 -0.80
CA LYS A 61 13.16 -0.54 -0.40
C LYS A 61 13.50 0.42 -1.54
N ASP A 62 13.23 0.02 -2.79
CA ASP A 62 13.36 0.88 -3.96
C ASP A 62 12.03 1.62 -4.19
N GLU A 63 11.90 2.77 -3.51
CA GLU A 63 10.72 3.61 -3.58
C GLU A 63 10.44 4.10 -5.01
N THR A 64 11.49 4.40 -5.79
CA THR A 64 11.33 4.95 -7.14
C THR A 64 10.72 3.91 -8.08
N SER A 65 11.24 2.68 -8.06
CA SER A 65 10.70 1.60 -8.88
C SER A 65 9.31 1.17 -8.42
N MET A 66 9.07 1.12 -7.11
CA MET A 66 7.76 0.81 -6.53
C MET A 66 6.70 1.79 -7.03
N ARG A 67 6.93 3.09 -6.89
CA ARG A 67 5.99 4.13 -7.37
C ARG A 67 5.76 4.06 -8.87
N LYS A 68 6.81 3.82 -9.67
CA LYS A 68 6.68 3.65 -11.12
C LYS A 68 5.75 2.50 -11.49
N CYS A 69 5.87 1.34 -10.82
CA CYS A 69 5.01 0.19 -11.09
C CYS A 69 3.55 0.51 -10.74
N TYR A 70 3.29 1.02 -9.53
CA TYR A 70 1.92 1.36 -9.12
C TYR A 70 1.29 2.47 -9.96
N ASN A 71 2.06 3.49 -10.36
CA ASN A 71 1.56 4.53 -11.25
C ASN A 71 1.12 3.96 -12.61
N ARG A 72 1.83 2.98 -13.16
CA ARG A 72 1.40 2.31 -14.40
C ARG A 72 0.10 1.54 -14.22
N VAL A 73 -0.08 0.86 -13.09
CA VAL A 73 -1.34 0.17 -12.80
C VAL A 73 -2.47 1.18 -12.68
N LEU A 74 -2.31 2.21 -11.85
CA LEU A 74 -3.32 3.22 -11.57
C LEU A 74 -3.66 4.08 -12.79
N THR A 75 -2.73 4.28 -13.72
CA THR A 75 -3.01 4.99 -14.99
C THR A 75 -3.97 4.20 -15.89
N ASN A 76 -3.85 2.87 -15.88
CA ASN A 76 -4.69 2.00 -16.72
C ASN A 76 -6.01 1.63 -16.01
N HIS A 77 -5.97 1.52 -14.69
CA HIS A 77 -7.07 1.03 -13.85
C HIS A 77 -7.20 1.85 -12.56
N PRO A 78 -7.67 3.11 -12.65
CA PRO A 78 -7.78 4.02 -11.52
C PRO A 78 -8.95 3.68 -10.57
N ASP A 79 -9.86 2.80 -10.98
CA ASP A 79 -11.13 2.49 -10.31
C ASP A 79 -11.14 1.10 -9.67
N ILE A 80 -9.98 0.45 -9.56
CA ILE A 80 -9.83 -0.86 -8.91
C ILE A 80 -9.37 -0.66 -7.45
N PRO A 81 -10.22 -0.97 -6.44
CA PRO A 81 -9.86 -0.85 -5.02
C PRO A 81 -8.58 -1.61 -4.65
N GLU A 82 -8.40 -2.81 -5.22
CA GLU A 82 -7.24 -3.67 -4.99
C GLU A 82 -5.92 -3.00 -5.41
N SER A 83 -5.93 -2.18 -6.47
CA SER A 83 -4.75 -1.41 -6.91
C SER A 83 -4.30 -0.42 -5.85
N HIS A 84 -5.25 0.37 -5.35
CA HIS A 84 -5.01 1.38 -4.33
C HIS A 84 -4.57 0.75 -3.01
N TYR A 85 -5.20 -0.36 -2.63
CA TYR A 85 -4.79 -1.12 -1.46
C TYR A 85 -3.38 -1.69 -1.56
N ASN A 86 -3.01 -2.31 -2.68
CA ASN A 86 -1.66 -2.88 -2.83
C ASN A 86 -0.58 -1.79 -2.81
N PHE A 87 -0.86 -0.62 -3.41
CA PHE A 87 0.02 0.53 -3.32
C PHE A 87 0.12 1.05 -1.88
N ALA A 88 -1.02 1.19 -1.18
CA ALA A 88 -1.06 1.59 0.22
C ALA A 88 -0.28 0.63 1.12
N LEU A 89 -0.44 -0.68 0.94
CA LEU A 89 0.28 -1.70 1.68
C LEU A 89 1.80 -1.56 1.45
N SER A 90 2.21 -1.29 0.22
CA SER A 90 3.63 -1.09 -0.12
C SER A 90 4.19 0.18 0.53
N LEU A 91 3.43 1.26 0.55
CA LEU A 91 3.78 2.52 1.23
C LEU A 91 3.86 2.33 2.75
N TYR A 92 2.90 1.63 3.35
CA TYR A 92 2.89 1.29 4.77
C TYR A 92 4.14 0.50 5.16
N LYS A 93 4.54 -0.50 4.35
CA LYS A 93 5.74 -1.32 4.61
C LYS A 93 7.06 -0.53 4.51
N ILE A 94 7.08 0.63 3.85
CA ILE A 94 8.23 1.54 3.83
C ILE A 94 8.03 2.78 4.74
N ASN A 95 7.10 2.71 5.70
CA ASN A 95 6.79 3.74 6.70
C ASN A 95 6.25 5.06 6.14
N LYS A 96 5.67 5.06 4.93
CA LYS A 96 5.02 6.24 4.33
C LYS A 96 3.54 6.29 4.75
N TYR A 97 3.29 6.41 6.05
CA TYR A 97 1.95 6.21 6.64
C TYR A 97 0.88 7.18 6.11
N LEU A 98 1.19 8.49 5.99
CA LEU A 98 0.24 9.48 5.48
C LEU A 98 -0.16 9.22 4.03
N GLU A 99 0.80 8.85 3.18
CA GLU A 99 0.52 8.52 1.78
C GLU A 99 -0.23 7.18 1.67
N ALA A 100 0.10 6.20 2.51
CA ALA A 100 -0.64 4.96 2.60
C ALA A 100 -2.10 5.21 2.98
N LEU A 101 -2.36 6.08 3.96
CA LEU A 101 -3.71 6.45 4.40
C LEU A 101 -4.53 7.05 3.27
N HIS A 102 -3.92 7.94 2.47
CA HIS A 102 -4.57 8.53 1.31
C HIS A 102 -5.00 7.45 0.30
N GLN A 103 -4.10 6.51 -0.04
CA GLN A 103 -4.42 5.43 -0.96
C GLN A 103 -5.48 4.46 -0.40
N VAL A 104 -5.43 4.14 0.90
CA VAL A 104 -6.48 3.33 1.55
C VAL A 104 -7.83 4.02 1.50
N ASN A 105 -7.90 5.33 1.73
CA ASN A 105 -9.16 6.07 1.64
C ASN A 105 -9.73 6.04 0.21
N ILE A 106 -8.90 6.13 -0.83
CA ILE A 106 -9.37 5.95 -2.21
C ILE A 106 -9.95 4.55 -2.41
N ALA A 107 -9.25 3.50 -1.94
CA ALA A 107 -9.74 2.13 -2.04
C ALA A 107 -11.11 1.96 -1.37
N LEU A 108 -11.30 2.55 -0.18
CA LEU A 108 -12.56 2.52 0.56
C LEU A 108 -13.66 3.40 -0.04
N ASN A 109 -13.31 4.48 -0.75
CA ASN A 109 -14.29 5.27 -1.50
C ASN A 109 -14.81 4.50 -2.72
N LEU A 110 -13.94 3.74 -3.39
CA LEU A 110 -14.33 2.87 -4.50
C LEU A 110 -15.13 1.66 -4.01
N GLN A 111 -14.73 1.07 -2.88
CA GLN A 111 -15.41 -0.06 -2.26
C GLN A 111 -15.40 0.06 -0.73
N PRO A 112 -16.49 0.57 -0.11
CA PRO A 112 -16.54 0.80 1.33
C PRO A 112 -16.42 -0.47 2.19
N ASP A 113 -16.84 -1.62 1.67
CA ASP A 113 -16.81 -2.93 2.34
C ASP A 113 -15.52 -3.73 2.05
N TYR A 114 -14.48 -3.07 1.51
CA TYR A 114 -13.21 -3.74 1.21
C TYR A 114 -12.39 -3.99 2.49
N GLU A 115 -12.69 -5.11 3.16
CA GLU A 115 -12.10 -5.55 4.43
C GLU A 115 -10.56 -5.44 4.51
N PRO A 116 -9.77 -5.82 3.49
CA PRO A 116 -8.31 -5.64 3.55
C PRO A 116 -7.90 -4.18 3.72
N ALA A 117 -8.60 -3.24 3.06
CA ALA A 117 -8.32 -1.81 3.16
C ALA A 117 -8.75 -1.24 4.52
N GLN A 118 -9.88 -1.68 5.09
CA GLN A 118 -10.31 -1.26 6.42
C GLN A 118 -9.30 -1.67 7.50
N ASN A 119 -8.83 -2.93 7.45
CA ASN A 119 -7.81 -3.43 8.37
C ASN A 119 -6.49 -2.68 8.23
N LEU A 120 -6.07 -2.38 6.99
CA LEU A 120 -4.86 -1.61 6.76
C LEU A 120 -5.01 -0.16 7.24
N LYS A 121 -6.18 0.47 7.09
CA LYS A 121 -6.47 1.81 7.61
C LYS A 121 -6.21 1.88 9.11
N LYS A 122 -6.80 0.96 9.87
CA LYS A 122 -6.64 0.87 11.32
C LYS A 122 -5.17 0.73 11.71
N ASN A 123 -4.44 -0.16 11.04
CA ASN A 123 -3.01 -0.33 11.29
C ASN A 123 -2.22 0.97 11.02
N ILE A 124 -2.55 1.70 9.95
CA ILE A 124 -1.91 2.98 9.63
C ILE A 124 -2.21 4.02 10.72
N GLU A 125 -3.46 4.14 11.15
CA GLU A 125 -3.90 5.08 12.18
C GLU A 125 -3.22 4.79 13.53
N ASP A 126 -3.19 3.53 13.96
CA ASP A 126 -2.49 3.09 15.18
C ASP A 126 -0.99 3.47 15.14
N HIS A 127 -0.34 3.34 13.98
CA HIS A 127 1.05 3.73 13.79
C HIS A 127 1.28 5.24 13.84
N ILE A 128 0.40 6.02 13.21
CA ILE A 128 0.46 7.48 13.24
C ILE A 128 0.26 7.98 14.66
N GLU A 129 -0.77 7.49 15.35
CA GLU A 129 -1.06 7.85 16.73
C GLU A 129 0.14 7.54 17.63
N LYS A 130 0.72 6.34 17.52
CA LYS A 130 1.91 5.99 18.29
C LYS A 130 3.09 6.93 18.03
N GLN A 131 3.36 7.26 16.76
CA GLN A 131 4.41 8.22 16.42
C GLN A 131 4.14 9.61 16.98
N MET A 132 2.88 10.03 17.06
CA MET A 132 2.51 11.28 17.71
C MET A 132 2.86 11.22 19.19
N TRP A 133 2.38 10.21 19.93
CA TRP A 133 2.61 10.07 21.37
C TRP A 133 4.10 9.96 21.74
N ASP A 134 4.90 9.20 20.98
CA ASP A 134 6.36 9.09 21.17
C ASP A 134 7.06 10.47 20.98
N GLY A 135 6.49 11.35 20.16
CA GLY A 135 6.97 12.73 19.97
C GLY A 135 6.60 13.68 21.11
N ILE A 136 5.41 13.51 21.71
CA ILE A 136 4.92 14.37 22.81
C ILE A 136 5.76 14.23 24.08
N GLU A 137 6.25 13.03 24.40
CA GLU A 137 7.15 12.84 25.56
C GLU A 137 8.51 13.54 25.37
N ASN A 138 8.87 13.92 24.13
CA ASN A 138 10.18 14.47 23.78
C ASN A 138 10.16 15.95 23.32
N ASP A 139 8.99 16.52 23.01
CA ASP A 139 8.84 17.88 22.45
C ASP A 139 8.12 18.87 23.38
N THR A 140 8.47 20.15 23.26
CA THR A 140 7.83 21.27 23.97
C THR A 140 6.45 21.61 23.40
N GLU A 141 5.61 22.29 24.20
CA GLU A 141 4.22 22.73 23.89
C GLU A 141 4.03 23.37 22.50
N GLU A 142 5.05 24.03 21.96
CA GLU A 142 5.02 24.75 20.69
C GLU A 142 5.01 23.81 19.46
N SER A 143 5.68 22.66 19.56
CA SER A 143 5.72 21.64 18.50
C SER A 143 4.35 20.95 18.35
N LEU A 144 3.68 20.71 19.48
CA LEU A 144 2.35 20.10 19.56
C LEU A 144 1.26 20.95 18.91
N LEU A 145 1.30 22.27 19.11
CA LEU A 145 0.36 23.22 18.52
C LEU A 145 0.50 23.32 17.00
N SER A 146 1.74 23.33 16.49
CA SER A 146 2.03 23.35 15.05
C SER A 146 1.56 22.06 14.36
N PHE A 147 1.77 20.91 14.99
CA PHE A 147 1.33 19.62 14.45
C PHE A 147 -0.21 19.51 14.42
N CYS A 148 -0.89 19.85 15.52
CA CYS A 148 -2.35 19.85 15.58
C CYS A 148 -2.96 20.72 14.47
N ALA A 149 -2.44 21.94 14.26
CA ALA A 149 -2.89 22.82 13.19
C ALA A 149 -2.77 22.18 11.80
N ASN A 150 -1.70 21.43 11.54
CA ASN A 150 -1.47 20.77 10.25
C ASN A 150 -2.38 19.54 10.03
N THR A 151 -2.64 18.75 11.07
CA THR A 151 -3.57 17.62 10.99
C THR A 151 -5.02 18.07 10.84
N THR A 152 -5.44 19.13 11.55
CA THR A 152 -6.81 19.67 11.41
C THR A 152 -7.03 20.25 10.01
N MET A 153 -6.04 20.96 9.45
CA MET A 153 -6.10 21.45 8.07
C MET A 153 -6.14 20.33 7.01
N ALA A 154 -5.51 19.18 7.28
CA ALA A 154 -5.52 18.05 6.35
C ALA A 154 -6.87 17.32 6.34
N LEU A 155 -7.56 17.26 7.49
CA LEU A 155 -8.90 16.69 7.62
C LEU A 155 -9.96 17.63 7.02
N GLU A 156 -9.91 18.93 7.32
CA GLU A 156 -10.86 19.92 6.80
C GLU A 156 -10.78 20.11 5.27
N LYS A 157 -9.59 19.98 4.67
CA LYS A 157 -9.44 20.04 3.21
C LYS A 157 -10.04 18.83 2.51
N ASN A 158 -10.06 17.66 3.15
CA ASN A 158 -10.67 16.46 2.58
C ASN A 158 -12.21 16.53 2.60
N ASP A 159 -12.81 17.16 3.62
CA ASP A 159 -14.26 17.36 3.71
C ASP A 159 -14.78 18.44 2.74
N SER A 160 -13.91 19.36 2.29
CA SER A 160 -14.29 20.42 1.34
C SER A 160 -14.38 19.99 -0.13
N CYS A 161 -13.98 18.76 -0.48
CA CYS A 161 -14.04 18.24 -1.87
C CYS A 161 -15.31 17.43 -2.20
N GLU A 162 -16.22 17.19 -1.24
CA GLU A 162 -17.48 16.46 -1.49
C GLU A 162 -18.71 17.36 -1.74
N VAL A 163 -18.53 18.68 -1.85
CA VAL A 163 -19.63 19.61 -2.14
C VAL A 163 -19.24 20.61 -3.23
N GLN A 164 -19.10 20.16 -4.48
CA GLN A 164 -19.31 20.99 -5.68
C GLN A 164 -19.89 20.17 -6.84
#